data_AF-A0A0C3H1E4-F1
#
_entry.id   AF-A0A0C3H1E4-F1
#
_cell.length_a   1.000
_cell.length_b   1.000
_cell.length_c   1.000
_cell.angle_alpha   90.00
_cell.angle_beta   90.00
_cell.angle_gamma   90.00
#
_symmetry.space_group_name_H-M   'P 1'
#
loop_
_entity.id
_entity.type
_entity.pdbx_description
1 polymer ?
#
loop_
_entity_poly.entity_id
_entity_poly.type
_entity_poly.pdbx_seq_one_letter_code
_entity_poly.pdbx_strand_id
1 'polypeptide(L)'
;MNGEAAWERFQRSADRVIRSRSYRLNISFEGGKKPALDDIGLIDSMQKEAERFNFYSTPRGIDAGARHSSVRDETEKLALLLQASLYFFELQSITYSDDRFVAIVKRSICCRLDPESDAAILLSWTTGFRVKDGIIHLPREAKLCPFAFEVSFKQQLLFGSALFPIDVHFSGGSFASISGFPRSLKVSRPL
;
A
#
# COMPACT_ATOMS: atom_id res chain seq x y z
N MET A 1 4.49 17.15 -22.92
CA MET A 1 5.18 15.92 -22.48
C MET A 1 4.13 14.81 -22.44
N ASN A 2 4.24 13.76 -23.26
CA ASN A 2 3.22 12.70 -23.31
C ASN A 2 3.51 11.63 -22.24
N GLY A 3 2.46 11.08 -21.62
CA GLY A 3 2.62 10.01 -20.62
C GLY A 3 3.27 8.75 -21.19
N GLU A 4 3.15 8.53 -22.51
CA GLU A 4 3.74 7.38 -23.20
C GLU A 4 5.27 7.44 -23.25
N ALA A 5 5.86 8.54 -23.73
CA ALA A 5 7.30 8.65 -23.78
C ALA A 5 7.92 8.71 -22.37
N ALA A 6 7.20 9.24 -21.39
CA ALA A 6 7.64 9.21 -20.00
C ALA A 6 7.70 7.77 -19.46
N TRP A 7 6.70 6.95 -19.76
CA TRP A 7 6.68 5.54 -19.39
C TRP A 7 7.75 4.72 -20.13
N GLU A 8 7.92 4.94 -21.44
CA GLU A 8 9.00 4.30 -22.20
C GLU A 8 10.38 4.66 -21.65
N ARG A 9 10.58 5.94 -21.31
CA ARG A 9 11.82 6.39 -20.69
C ARG A 9 12.05 5.69 -19.36
N PHE A 10 11.03 5.60 -18.51
CA PHE A 10 11.08 4.85 -17.26
C PHE A 10 11.43 3.37 -17.49
N GLN A 11 10.82 2.70 -18.47
CA GLN A 11 11.13 1.30 -18.80
C GLN A 11 12.58 1.08 -19.25
N ARG A 12 13.20 2.09 -19.88
CA ARG A 12 14.61 2.05 -20.32
C ARG A 12 15.59 2.43 -19.21
N SER A 13 15.24 3.37 -18.34
CA SER A 13 16.16 3.94 -17.35
C SER A 13 16.03 3.38 -15.94
N ALA A 14 14.89 2.77 -15.59
CA ALA A 14 14.68 2.23 -14.26
C ALA A 14 15.43 0.91 -14.05
N ASP A 15 15.88 0.70 -12.82
CA ASP A 15 16.46 -0.57 -12.38
C ASP A 15 15.52 -1.74 -12.67
N ARG A 16 16.09 -2.91 -13.01
CA ARG A 16 15.33 -4.11 -13.40
C ARG A 16 14.31 -4.53 -12.34
N VAL A 17 14.63 -4.37 -11.05
CA VAL A 17 13.76 -4.73 -9.93
C VAL A 17 12.58 -3.75 -9.80
N ILE A 18 12.84 -2.46 -10.04
CA ILE A 18 11.79 -1.43 -10.02
C ILE A 18 10.85 -1.64 -11.21
N ARG A 19 11.41 -1.89 -12.40
CA ARG A 19 10.66 -2.16 -13.62
C ARG A 19 9.76 -3.39 -13.51
N SER A 20 10.25 -4.50 -12.94
CA SER A 20 9.48 -5.74 -12.81
C SER A 20 8.28 -5.64 -11.85
N ARG A 21 8.27 -4.62 -10.98
CA ARG A 21 7.20 -4.36 -10.02
C ARG A 21 6.26 -3.23 -10.45
N SER A 22 6.55 -2.58 -11.56
CA SER A 22 5.82 -1.40 -12.02
C SER A 22 4.92 -1.78 -13.19
N TYR A 23 3.62 -1.52 -13.04
CA TYR A 23 2.62 -1.78 -14.05
C TYR A 23 1.95 -0.47 -14.41
N ARG A 24 1.82 -0.19 -15.72
CA ARG A 24 1.04 0.95 -16.18
C ARG A 24 -0.34 0.47 -16.57
N LEU A 25 -1.32 1.01 -15.86
CA LEU A 25 -2.72 0.81 -16.17
C LEU A 25 -3.12 1.87 -17.19
N ASN A 26 -3.40 1.44 -18.42
CA ASN A 26 -3.84 2.32 -19.49
C ASN A 26 -4.82 1.55 -20.39
N ILE A 27 -5.88 2.22 -20.82
CA ILE A 27 -6.88 1.64 -21.72
C ILE A 27 -6.41 1.91 -23.14
N SER A 28 -6.39 0.86 -23.95
CA SER A 28 -6.23 0.98 -25.40
C SER A 28 -7.60 1.12 -26.02
N PHE A 29 -7.89 2.30 -26.57
CA PHE A 29 -9.14 2.55 -27.28
C PHE A 29 -9.16 1.82 -28.63
N GLU A 30 -10.31 1.26 -29.02
CA GLU A 30 -10.46 0.59 -30.32
C GLU A 30 -10.14 1.58 -31.46
N GLY A 31 -9.34 1.14 -32.44
CA GLY A 31 -8.89 1.98 -33.55
C GLY A 31 -7.74 2.95 -33.22
N GLY A 32 -7.19 2.92 -32.00
CA GLY A 32 -5.96 3.64 -31.63
C GLY A 32 -6.09 5.17 -31.57
N LYS A 33 -7.28 5.71 -31.83
CA LYS A 33 -7.57 7.15 -31.73
C LYS A 33 -7.95 7.47 -30.28
N LYS A 34 -7.15 8.31 -29.63
CA LYS A 34 -7.43 8.76 -28.27
C LYS A 34 -8.55 9.81 -28.30
N PRO A 35 -9.60 9.68 -27.48
CA PRO A 35 -10.63 10.70 -27.37
C PRO A 35 -10.00 12.03 -26.93
N ALA A 36 -10.55 13.14 -27.40
CA ALA A 36 -10.17 14.46 -26.89
C ALA A 36 -10.69 14.61 -25.45
N LEU A 37 -10.09 15.53 -24.69
CA LEU A 37 -10.46 15.74 -23.29
C LEU A 37 -11.91 16.21 -23.13
N ASP A 38 -12.40 16.94 -24.11
CA ASP A 38 -13.73 17.56 -24.20
C ASP A 38 -14.72 16.73 -25.04
N ASP A 39 -14.37 15.50 -25.44
CA ASP A 39 -15.24 14.65 -26.26
C ASP A 39 -16.30 13.93 -25.42
N ILE A 40 -17.31 14.69 -25.00
CA ILE A 40 -18.42 14.22 -24.17
C ILE A 40 -19.20 13.09 -24.88
N GLY A 41 -19.24 13.11 -26.22
CA GLY A 41 -19.96 12.11 -27.02
C GLY A 41 -19.37 10.70 -26.97
N LEU A 42 -18.11 10.56 -26.53
CA LEU A 42 -17.43 9.27 -26.44
C LEU A 42 -17.43 8.67 -25.02
N ILE A 43 -17.95 9.36 -24.01
CA ILE A 43 -17.91 8.91 -22.60
C ILE A 43 -18.45 7.49 -22.43
N ASP A 44 -19.61 7.18 -23.00
CA ASP A 44 -20.22 5.84 -22.89
C ASP A 44 -19.35 4.74 -23.52
N SER A 45 -18.66 5.06 -24.62
CA SER A 45 -17.74 4.13 -25.27
C SER A 45 -16.46 3.93 -24.45
N MET A 46 -15.93 5.02 -23.88
CA MET A 46 -14.76 4.99 -23.00
C MET A 46 -15.05 4.15 -21.75
N GLN A 47 -16.25 4.27 -21.18
CA GLN A 47 -16.67 3.45 -20.05
C GLN A 47 -16.73 1.96 -20.42
N LYS A 48 -17.38 1.61 -21.54
CA LYS A 48 -17.46 0.21 -22.01
C LYS A 48 -16.08 -0.41 -22.26
N GLU A 49 -15.15 0.36 -22.82
CA GLU A 49 -13.78 -0.12 -23.02
C GLU A 49 -13.01 -0.26 -21.70
N ALA A 50 -13.22 0.66 -20.75
CA ALA A 50 -12.68 0.54 -19.40
C ALA A 50 -13.17 -0.73 -18.69
N GLU A 51 -14.47 -1.04 -18.81
CA GLU A 51 -15.10 -2.23 -18.20
C GLU A 51 -14.60 -3.54 -18.82
N ARG A 52 -14.29 -3.53 -20.13
CA ARG A 52 -13.66 -4.68 -20.81
C ARG A 52 -12.22 -4.91 -20.36
N PHE A 53 -11.53 -3.87 -19.90
CA PHE A 53 -10.15 -3.98 -19.47
C PHE A 53 -10.09 -4.58 -18.07
N ASN A 54 -9.45 -5.75 -17.93
CA ASN A 54 -9.43 -6.48 -16.67
C ASN A 54 -8.37 -5.90 -15.71
N PHE A 55 -8.59 -4.68 -15.23
CA PHE A 55 -7.72 -3.98 -14.27
C PHE A 55 -7.51 -4.76 -12.97
N TYR A 56 -8.50 -5.58 -12.60
CA TYR A 56 -8.54 -6.39 -11.39
C TYR A 56 -7.98 -7.79 -11.56
N SER A 57 -7.33 -8.10 -12.70
CA SER A 57 -6.50 -9.29 -12.76
C SER A 57 -5.30 -9.08 -11.84
N THR A 58 -5.50 -9.45 -10.58
CA THR A 58 -4.48 -9.49 -9.53
C THR A 58 -3.23 -10.08 -10.15
N PRO A 59 -2.09 -9.34 -10.19
CA PRO A 59 -0.89 -9.88 -10.80
C PRO A 59 -0.62 -11.26 -10.19
N ARG A 60 -0.55 -12.32 -11.02
CA ARG A 60 -0.34 -13.68 -10.51
C ARG A 60 0.89 -13.68 -9.61
N GLY A 61 0.70 -13.99 -8.33
CA GLY A 61 1.75 -13.93 -7.30
C GLY A 61 1.68 -12.76 -6.32
N ILE A 62 0.73 -11.84 -6.48
CA ILE A 62 0.32 -10.90 -5.44
C ILE A 62 -0.94 -11.47 -4.80
N ASP A 63 -0.79 -12.53 -4.01
CA ASP A 63 -1.76 -12.79 -2.94
C ASP A 63 -1.60 -11.63 -1.95
N ALA A 64 -2.26 -10.52 -2.27
CA ALA A 64 -2.56 -9.51 -1.29
C ALA A 64 -3.60 -10.13 -0.37
N GLY A 65 -3.13 -10.94 0.58
CA GLY A 65 -3.86 -11.29 1.79
C GLY A 65 -4.06 -10.04 2.64
N ALA A 66 -4.71 -9.03 2.06
CA ALA A 66 -5.35 -7.98 2.80
C ALA A 66 -6.46 -8.71 3.54
N ARG A 67 -6.16 -9.04 4.80
CA ARG A 67 -7.10 -9.66 5.73
C ARG A 67 -8.11 -8.58 6.10
N HIS A 68 -9.02 -8.31 5.18
CA HIS A 68 -10.16 -7.47 5.47
C HIS A 68 -11.02 -8.19 6.49
N SER A 69 -11.49 -7.45 7.49
CA SER A 69 -12.64 -7.87 8.27
C SER A 69 -13.79 -8.25 7.33
N SER A 70 -14.70 -9.10 7.79
CA SER A 70 -15.86 -9.63 7.06
C SER A 70 -16.93 -8.57 6.76
N VAL A 71 -16.51 -7.40 6.29
CA VAL A 71 -17.38 -6.30 5.87
C VAL A 71 -18.09 -6.76 4.59
N ARG A 72 -19.42 -6.86 4.67
CA ARG A 72 -20.25 -7.36 3.57
C ARG A 72 -20.55 -6.29 2.52
N ASP A 73 -20.49 -5.01 2.90
CA ASP A 73 -20.69 -3.87 2.00
C ASP A 73 -19.36 -3.46 1.34
N GLU A 74 -19.33 -3.49 0.01
CA GLU A 74 -18.14 -3.09 -0.76
C GLU A 74 -17.84 -1.59 -0.63
N THR A 75 -18.84 -0.74 -0.39
CA THR A 75 -18.63 0.70 -0.18
C THR A 75 -17.88 0.96 1.12
N GLU A 76 -18.31 0.29 2.19
CA GLU A 76 -17.66 0.37 3.50
C GLU A 76 -16.23 -0.17 3.44
N LYS A 77 -16.01 -1.27 2.72
CA LYS A 77 -14.68 -1.83 2.50
C LYS A 77 -13.76 -0.87 1.72
N LEU A 78 -14.26 -0.19 0.70
CA LEU A 78 -13.51 0.84 -0.02
C LEU A 78 -13.20 2.04 0.88
N ALA A 79 -14.15 2.49 1.70
CA ALA A 79 -13.91 3.56 2.66
C ALA A 79 -12.80 3.21 3.66
N LEU A 80 -12.82 2.00 4.23
CA LEU A 80 -11.77 1.50 5.14
C LEU A 80 -10.39 1.42 4.46
N LEU A 81 -10.36 0.99 3.20
CA LEU A 81 -9.14 0.95 2.40
C LEU A 81 -8.57 2.34 2.15
N LEU A 82 -9.42 3.30 1.80
CA LEU A 82 -9.02 4.69 1.60
C LEU A 82 -8.50 5.31 2.90
N GLN A 83 -9.17 5.08 4.03
CA GLN A 83 -8.72 5.52 5.35
C GLN A 83 -7.36 4.90 5.71
N ALA A 84 -7.19 3.59 5.54
CA ALA A 84 -5.91 2.93 5.79
C ALA A 84 -4.79 3.40 4.85
N SER A 85 -5.15 3.82 3.63
CA SER A 85 -4.22 4.40 2.67
C SER A 85 -3.68 5.77 3.09
N LEU A 86 -4.24 6.41 4.11
CA LEU A 86 -3.68 7.65 4.69
C LEU A 86 -2.52 7.37 5.64
N TYR A 87 -2.34 6.12 6.06
CA TYR A 87 -1.17 5.69 6.82
C TYR A 87 -0.07 5.16 5.91
N PHE A 88 1.17 5.38 6.31
CA PHE A 88 2.34 4.81 5.65
C PHE A 88 3.40 4.41 6.65
N PHE A 89 4.25 3.48 6.23
CA PHE A 89 5.37 3.02 7.02
C PHE A 89 6.64 3.72 6.58
N GLU A 90 7.25 4.50 7.47
CA GLU A 90 8.51 5.18 7.18
C GLU A 90 9.69 4.37 7.70
N LEU A 91 10.61 4.03 6.80
CA LEU A 91 11.70 3.10 7.05
C LEU A 91 13.02 3.77 7.58
N GLN A 92 13.20 4.07 8.88
CA GLN A 92 14.47 4.24 9.68
C GLN A 92 15.60 3.13 9.61
N SER A 93 15.84 2.23 10.60
CA SER A 93 16.99 1.25 10.60
C SER A 93 16.72 -0.28 10.61
N ILE A 94 17.16 -1.08 9.62
CA ILE A 94 17.06 -2.56 9.70
C ILE A 94 18.36 -3.09 10.29
N THR A 95 18.29 -3.78 11.43
CA THR A 95 19.46 -4.42 12.05
C THR A 95 19.31 -5.93 11.99
N TYR A 96 20.39 -6.63 11.68
CA TYR A 96 20.40 -8.09 11.59
C TYR A 96 21.08 -8.66 12.84
N SER A 97 20.61 -9.82 13.30
CA SER A 97 21.34 -10.64 14.27
C SER A 97 22.69 -11.08 13.68
N ASP A 98 23.63 -11.43 14.55
CA ASP A 98 24.98 -11.86 14.15
C ASP A 98 24.96 -13.05 13.18
N ASP A 99 24.00 -13.95 13.37
CA ASP A 99 23.75 -15.13 12.52
C ASP A 99 22.96 -14.82 11.23
N ARG A 100 22.53 -13.56 11.04
CA ARG A 100 21.70 -13.05 9.93
C ARG A 100 20.37 -13.79 9.72
N PHE A 101 19.89 -14.54 10.71
CA PHE A 101 18.59 -15.23 10.65
C PHE A 101 17.43 -14.36 11.14
N VAL A 102 17.70 -13.28 11.86
CA VAL A 102 16.68 -12.37 12.40
C VAL A 102 16.99 -10.93 11.98
N ALA A 103 16.02 -10.28 11.34
CA ALA A 103 15.98 -8.83 11.19
C ALA A 103 15.12 -8.21 12.29
N ILE A 104 15.66 -7.20 12.96
CA ILE A 104 14.90 -6.29 13.81
C ILE A 104 14.62 -5.04 12.97
N VAL A 105 13.34 -4.75 12.80
CA VAL A 105 12.86 -3.55 12.10
C VAL A 105 12.35 -2.60 13.17
N LYS A 106 12.93 -1.40 13.28
CA LYS A 106 12.52 -0.33 14.21
C LYS A 106 12.09 0.90 13.44
N ARG A 107 10.84 1.36 13.52
CA ARG A 107 10.25 2.32 12.56
C ARG A 107 9.08 3.11 13.13
N SER A 108 8.50 3.97 12.29
CA SER A 108 7.30 4.73 12.60
C SER A 108 6.20 4.49 11.56
N ILE A 109 4.96 4.36 12.02
CA ILE A 109 3.76 4.47 11.19
C ILE A 109 3.33 5.93 11.22
N CYS A 110 3.31 6.56 10.06
CA CYS A 110 3.05 7.98 9.88
C CYS A 110 1.68 8.19 9.21
N CYS A 111 1.11 9.39 9.40
CA CYS A 111 -0.11 9.82 8.74
C CYS A 111 0.23 10.82 7.62
N ARG A 112 -0.43 10.69 6.47
CA ARG A 112 -0.30 11.62 5.33
C ARG A 112 -1.06 12.92 5.54
N LEU A 113 -2.05 12.93 6.42
CA LEU A 113 -2.85 14.11 6.69
C LEU A 113 -2.10 15.08 7.60
N ASP A 114 -2.26 16.36 7.31
CA ASP A 114 -1.67 17.40 8.13
C ASP A 114 -2.29 17.40 9.54
N PRO A 115 -1.49 17.71 10.57
CA PRO A 115 -1.94 17.68 11.96
C PRO A 115 -3.02 18.71 12.30
N GLU A 116 -3.04 19.82 11.55
CA GLU A 116 -4.06 20.87 11.62
C GLU A 116 -5.32 20.55 10.78
N SER A 117 -5.34 19.40 10.11
CA SER A 117 -6.43 18.91 9.25
C SER A 117 -7.15 17.73 9.90
N ASP A 118 -7.83 16.91 9.09
CA ASP A 118 -8.67 15.77 9.48
C ASP A 118 -7.89 14.59 10.09
N ALA A 119 -6.58 14.75 10.35
CA ALA A 119 -5.75 13.73 10.99
C ALA A 119 -6.29 13.33 12.37
N ALA A 120 -6.80 14.29 13.16
CA ALA A 120 -7.39 14.04 14.46
C ALA A 120 -8.67 13.17 14.35
N ILE A 121 -9.48 13.39 13.31
CA ILE A 121 -10.69 12.61 13.04
C ILE A 121 -10.30 11.17 12.69
N LEU A 122 -9.37 10.99 11.76
CA LEU A 122 -8.88 9.67 11.36
C LEU A 122 -8.30 8.89 12.55
N LEU A 123 -7.54 9.56 13.42
CA LEU A 123 -6.95 8.94 14.61
C LEU A 123 -7.99 8.62 15.68
N SER A 124 -9.06 9.41 15.81
CA SER A 124 -10.18 9.09 16.71
C SER A 124 -10.88 7.77 16.35
N TRP A 125 -10.82 7.38 15.07
CA TRP A 125 -11.35 6.10 14.58
C TRP A 125 -10.33 4.96 14.64
N THR A 126 -9.08 5.26 14.97
CA THR A 126 -7.97 4.29 14.96
C THR A 126 -7.63 3.86 16.37
N THR A 127 -7.77 2.57 16.66
CA THR A 127 -7.46 1.98 17.98
C THR A 127 -6.01 1.49 18.08
N GLY A 128 -5.34 1.28 16.96
CA GLY A 128 -3.97 0.80 16.92
C GLY A 128 -3.60 0.19 15.58
N PHE A 129 -2.49 -0.54 15.57
CA PHE A 129 -1.96 -1.21 14.39
C PHE A 129 -1.65 -2.66 14.68
N ARG A 130 -2.07 -3.55 13.80
CA ARG A 130 -1.66 -4.95 13.81
C ARG A 130 -0.33 -5.07 13.08
N VAL A 131 0.68 -5.51 13.81
CA VAL A 131 1.99 -5.92 13.29
C VAL A 131 2.17 -7.42 13.50
N LYS A 132 3.31 -7.96 13.07
CA LYS A 132 3.60 -9.40 13.16
C LYS A 132 3.43 -9.97 14.58
N ASP A 133 3.86 -9.22 15.59
CA ASP A 133 3.92 -9.67 16.98
C ASP A 133 2.63 -9.37 17.77
N GLY A 134 1.60 -8.79 17.14
CA GLY A 134 0.31 -8.51 17.79
C GLY A 134 -0.30 -7.16 17.38
N ILE A 135 -1.31 -6.72 18.15
CA ILE A 135 -1.90 -5.39 18.00
C ILE A 135 -1.20 -4.45 18.98
N ILE A 136 -0.62 -3.38 18.45
CA ILE A 136 -0.06 -2.29 19.25
C ILE A 136 -1.12 -1.19 19.29
N HIS A 137 -1.65 -0.93 20.49
CA HIS A 137 -2.68 0.07 20.69
C HIS A 137 -2.13 1.49 20.62
N LEU A 138 -2.91 2.39 20.02
CA LEU A 138 -2.58 3.79 19.98
C LEU A 138 -2.74 4.38 21.39
N PRO A 139 -1.75 5.10 21.94
CA PRO A 139 -1.94 5.85 23.17
C PRO A 139 -2.98 6.96 22.94
N ARG A 140 -3.82 7.22 23.95
CA ARG A 140 -4.87 8.25 23.89
C ARG A 140 -4.32 9.66 23.61
N GLU A 141 -3.05 9.88 23.90
CA GLU A 141 -2.34 11.17 23.80
C GLU A 141 -1.35 11.21 22.61
N ALA A 142 -1.58 10.39 21.58
CA ALA A 142 -0.70 10.37 20.42
C ALA A 142 -0.55 11.77 19.82
N LYS A 143 0.69 12.28 19.78
CA LYS A 143 0.98 13.61 19.24
C LYS A 143 0.66 13.64 17.75
N LEU A 144 -0.09 14.66 17.36
CA LEU A 144 -0.56 14.81 15.98
C LEU A 144 0.51 15.37 15.04
N CYS A 145 1.56 16.02 15.54
CA CYS A 145 2.39 16.89 14.70
C CYS A 145 3.91 16.67 14.83
N PRO A 146 4.55 15.99 13.86
CA PRO A 146 3.93 15.04 12.92
C PRO A 146 3.52 13.75 13.65
N PHE A 147 2.39 13.16 13.26
CA PHE A 147 2.00 11.85 13.78
C PHE A 147 3.00 10.79 13.29
N ALA A 148 3.78 10.28 14.23
CA ALA A 148 4.74 9.21 14.02
C ALA A 148 4.60 8.21 15.18
N PHE A 149 4.04 7.04 14.87
CA PHE A 149 3.83 5.99 15.85
C PHE A 149 4.93 4.94 15.78
N GLU A 150 5.84 4.94 16.74
CA GLU A 150 6.97 4.01 16.75
C GLU A 150 6.52 2.56 16.94
N VAL A 151 7.01 1.69 16.07
CA VAL A 151 6.77 0.25 16.07
C VAL A 151 8.09 -0.49 15.86
N SER A 152 8.27 -1.59 16.59
CA SER A 152 9.36 -2.52 16.33
C SER A 152 8.85 -3.95 16.34
N PHE A 153 9.30 -4.74 15.36
CA PHE A 153 8.95 -6.16 15.25
C PHE A 153 10.15 -6.96 14.74
N LYS A 154 10.15 -8.26 15.04
CA LYS A 154 11.22 -9.19 14.64
C LYS A 154 10.79 -10.04 13.45
N GLN A 155 11.53 -10.00 12.36
CA GLN A 155 11.33 -10.87 11.22
C GLN A 155 12.43 -11.93 11.13
N GLN A 156 12.02 -13.19 11.12
CA GLN A 156 12.91 -14.29 10.77
C GLN A 156 13.10 -14.31 9.26
N LEU A 157 14.33 -14.48 8.80
CA LEU A 157 14.74 -14.37 7.39
C LEU A 157 14.90 -15.75 6.76
N LEU A 158 13.91 -16.63 6.95
CA LEU A 158 13.88 -17.94 6.33
C LEU A 158 13.43 -17.84 4.86
N PHE A 159 13.92 -18.72 4.00
CA PHE A 159 13.41 -18.84 2.64
C PHE A 159 11.92 -19.19 2.68
N GLY A 160 11.07 -18.39 2.04
CA GLY A 160 9.61 -18.55 2.11
C GLY A 160 8.95 -17.95 3.36
N SER A 161 9.65 -17.07 4.10
CA SER A 161 9.05 -16.35 5.24
C SER A 161 7.73 -15.69 4.85
N ALA A 162 6.70 -15.93 5.65
CA ALA A 162 5.37 -15.41 5.43
C ALA A 162 5.40 -13.87 5.35
N LEU A 163 4.74 -13.34 4.31
CA LEU A 163 4.47 -11.91 4.18
C LEU A 163 3.60 -11.49 5.38
N PHE A 164 4.02 -10.48 6.14
CA PHE A 164 3.17 -9.89 7.17
C PHE A 164 2.77 -8.47 6.70
N PRO A 165 1.46 -8.19 6.55
CA PRO A 165 1.01 -6.83 6.36
C PRO A 165 1.07 -6.07 7.70
N ILE A 166 1.13 -4.75 7.61
CA ILE A 166 0.78 -3.87 8.73
C ILE A 166 -0.65 -3.42 8.46
N ASP A 167 -1.55 -3.69 9.40
CA ASP A 167 -2.96 -3.30 9.28
C ASP A 167 -3.31 -2.23 10.32
N VAL A 168 -4.13 -1.26 9.93
CA VAL A 168 -4.82 -0.37 10.87
C VAL A 168 -5.95 -1.15 11.53
N HIS A 169 -6.12 -0.95 12.82
CA HIS A 169 -7.26 -1.46 13.59
C HIS A 169 -8.20 -0.31 13.92
N PHE A 170 -9.39 -0.31 13.32
CA PHE A 170 -10.39 0.73 13.54
C PHE A 170 -11.31 0.40 14.72
N SER A 171 -11.96 1.42 15.30
CA SER A 171 -12.84 1.32 16.47
C SER A 171 -14.03 0.37 16.31
N GLY A 172 -14.43 0.06 15.07
CA GLY A 172 -15.44 -0.96 14.75
C GLY A 172 -14.92 -2.41 14.73
N GLY A 173 -13.67 -2.67 15.14
CA GLY A 173 -13.05 -4.01 15.04
C GLY A 173 -12.61 -4.38 13.62
N SER A 174 -12.70 -3.43 12.69
CA SER A 174 -12.31 -3.61 11.29
C SER A 174 -10.81 -3.42 11.09
N PHE A 175 -10.27 -4.15 10.09
CA PHE A 175 -8.85 -4.11 9.75
C PHE A 175 -8.66 -3.81 8.27
N ALA A 176 -7.68 -2.96 7.97
CA ALA A 176 -7.25 -2.71 6.60
C ALA A 176 -5.75 -2.43 6.53
N SER A 177 -5.08 -2.98 5.52
CA SER A 177 -3.63 -2.84 5.36
C SER A 177 -3.23 -1.41 4.97
N ILE A 178 -2.15 -0.90 5.57
CA ILE A 178 -1.61 0.41 5.23
C ILE A 178 -0.87 0.39 3.89
N SER A 179 -0.67 1.58 3.30
CA SER A 179 0.09 1.75 2.08
C SER A 179 1.61 1.75 2.32
N GLY A 180 2.38 1.23 1.36
CA GLY A 180 3.84 1.45 1.31
C GLY A 180 4.72 0.49 2.13
N PHE A 181 4.17 -0.54 2.78
CA PHE A 181 5.00 -1.49 3.53
C PHE A 181 5.62 -2.59 2.63
N PRO A 182 6.96 -2.71 2.53
CA PRO A 182 7.59 -3.82 1.80
C PRO A 182 7.35 -5.13 2.56
N ARG A 183 6.46 -5.97 2.00
CA ARG A 183 5.98 -7.23 2.61
C ARG A 183 7.05 -8.33 2.74
N SER A 184 8.23 -8.14 2.16
CA SER A 184 9.34 -9.10 2.27
C SER A 184 10.69 -8.39 2.42
N LEU A 185 11.43 -8.74 3.47
CA LEU A 185 12.87 -8.51 3.55
C LEU A 185 13.56 -9.70 2.87
N LYS A 186 13.79 -9.62 1.55
CA LYS A 186 14.59 -10.63 0.87
C LYS A 186 16.06 -10.43 1.21
N VAL A 187 16.67 -11.43 1.83
CA VAL A 187 18.14 -11.53 1.87
C VAL A 187 18.57 -12.07 0.51
N SER A 188 19.16 -11.22 -0.32
CA SER A 188 19.95 -11.70 -1.46
C SER A 188 21.14 -12.47 -0.91
N ARG A 189 21.30 -13.74 -1.32
CA ARG A 189 22.51 -14.52 -1.00
C ARG A 189 23.74 -13.71 -1.41
N PRO A 190 24.81 -13.66 -0.60
CA PRO A 190 26.12 -13.37 -1.17
C PRO A 190 26.44 -14.48 -2.19
N LEU A 191 26.84 -14.07 -3.39
CA LEU A 191 27.47 -14.95 -4.39
C LEU A 191 28.82 -15.43 -3.86
#